data_AF-A0A7C1ADD6-F1
#
_entry.id   AF-A0A7C1ADD6-F1
#
_cell.length_a   1.000
_cell.length_b   1.000
_cell.length_c   1.000
_cell.angle_alpha   90.00
_cell.angle_beta   90.00
_cell.angle_gamma   90.00
#
_symmetry.space_group_name_H-M   'P 1'
#
loop_
_entity.id
_entity.type
_entity.pdbx_description
1 polymer ?
#
loop_
_entity_poly.entity_id
_entity_poly.type
_entity_poly.pdbx_seq_one_letter_code
_entity_poly.pdbx_strand_id
1 'polypeptide(L)'
;MNRFYMEVNMLTGKGAGPILLIIAIFVLIPALSAGDSNMTTADNIKRSNEFALKFFYEINRADPGDNTFISPFSMRAVLAMTLNGANGPTKEEMRAALGFGGLSDDAINNYFQKITKALENTDPKVELNIANSVWMLTDAPFN
;
A
#
# COMPACT_ATOMS: atom_id res chain seq x y z
N MET A 1 -26.54 -9.77 9.42
CA MET A 1 -26.05 -8.37 9.45
C MET A 1 -24.57 -8.45 9.76
N ASN A 2 -23.73 -8.63 8.74
CA ASN A 2 -22.29 -8.85 8.94
C ASN A 2 -21.57 -7.50 8.91
N ARG A 3 -21.08 -7.08 10.08
CA ARG A 3 -20.11 -6.00 10.19
C ARG A 3 -18.74 -6.56 9.83
N PHE A 4 -18.04 -5.94 8.89
CA PHE A 4 -16.63 -6.22 8.62
C PHE A 4 -15.79 -5.01 9.03
N TYR A 5 -14.86 -5.27 9.94
CA TYR A 5 -13.95 -4.30 10.53
C TYR A 5 -12.78 -4.02 9.56
N MET A 6 -12.39 -2.75 9.47
CA MET A 6 -11.03 -2.36 9.06
C MET A 6 -10.37 -1.78 10.30
N GLU A 7 -9.52 -2.56 10.98
CA GLU A 7 -8.57 -2.03 11.96
C GLU A 7 -7.22 -1.85 11.26
N VAL A 8 -6.90 -0.63 10.84
CA VAL A 8 -5.50 -0.20 10.71
C VAL A 8 -5.09 0.25 12.11
N ASN A 9 -4.71 -0.69 12.97
CA ASN A 9 -4.21 -0.37 14.31
C ASN A 9 -2.82 0.25 14.18
N MET A 10 -2.75 1.59 14.11
CA MET A 10 -1.59 2.33 14.55
C MET A 10 -1.55 2.21 16.08
N LEU A 11 -0.85 1.19 16.59
CA LEU A 11 -0.62 1.06 18.02
C LEU A 11 0.48 2.05 18.42
N THR A 12 0.10 3.28 18.77
CA THR A 12 0.98 4.19 19.52
C THR A 12 1.08 3.69 20.95
N GLY A 13 2.00 2.74 21.16
CA GLY A 13 2.32 2.21 22.48
C GLY A 13 3.05 3.27 23.31
N LYS A 14 2.31 4.01 24.14
CA LYS A 14 2.90 4.87 25.17
C LYS A 14 3.71 4.02 26.15
N GLY A 15 5.03 4.21 26.18
CA GLY A 15 5.85 3.79 27.33
C GLY A 15 7.04 2.86 27.07
N ALA A 16 7.40 2.55 25.83
CA ALA A 16 8.66 1.86 25.54
C ALA A 16 9.56 2.78 24.71
N GLY A 17 10.81 2.98 25.15
CA GLY A 17 11.83 3.76 24.43
C GLY A 17 12.03 3.30 22.97
N PRO A 18 12.81 4.03 22.16
CA PRO A 18 12.77 3.94 20.69
C PRO A 18 13.31 2.59 20.20
N ILE A 19 12.43 1.59 20.15
CA ILE A 19 12.67 0.33 19.47
C ILE A 19 12.00 0.50 18.12
N LEU A 20 12.81 0.83 17.12
CA LEU A 20 12.39 0.82 15.71
C LEU A 20 11.93 -0.60 15.37
N LEU A 21 10.62 -0.87 15.49
CA LEU A 21 10.02 -2.06 14.94
C LEU A 21 9.52 -1.75 13.53
N ILE A 22 10.45 -1.69 12.59
CA ILE A 22 10.13 -1.71 11.18
C ILE A 22 9.71 -3.15 10.85
N ILE A 23 8.41 -3.47 10.90
CA ILE A 23 7.90 -4.55 10.04
C ILE A 23 7.70 -3.92 8.66
N ALA A 24 8.82 -3.59 8.02
CA ALA A 24 8.86 -3.76 6.60
C ALA A 24 8.69 -5.26 6.39
N ILE A 25 7.70 -5.66 5.61
CA ILE A 25 7.66 -7.00 5.05
C ILE A 25 8.92 -7.10 4.16
N PHE A 26 10.05 -7.43 4.77
CA PHE A 26 11.37 -7.54 4.14
C PHE A 26 11.77 -9.01 3.99
N VAL A 27 10.78 -9.90 3.89
CA VAL A 27 11.00 -11.30 3.56
C VAL A 27 10.05 -11.63 2.42
N LEU A 28 10.63 -11.98 1.26
CA LEU A 28 10.02 -12.44 -0.01
C LEU A 28 9.91 -11.48 -1.21
N ILE A 29 10.94 -10.66 -1.49
CA ILE A 29 11.12 -10.08 -2.84
C ILE A 29 12.08 -10.87 -3.76
N PRO A 30 13.05 -11.70 -3.30
CA PRO A 30 13.86 -12.47 -4.26
C PRO A 30 13.06 -13.50 -5.07
N ALA A 31 11.93 -13.98 -4.57
CA ALA A 31 11.09 -14.95 -5.27
C ALA A 31 10.22 -14.33 -6.37
N LEU A 32 9.91 -13.03 -6.30
CA LEU A 32 9.14 -12.35 -7.35
C LEU A 32 10.03 -11.79 -8.48
N SER A 33 11.35 -11.69 -8.26
CA SER A 33 12.31 -11.35 -9.33
C SER A 33 12.87 -12.57 -10.06
N ALA A 34 12.65 -13.79 -9.57
CA ALA A 34 13.23 -15.00 -10.13
C ALA A 34 12.45 -15.58 -11.33
N GLY A 35 11.28 -15.03 -11.69
CA GLY A 35 10.40 -15.61 -12.71
C GLY A 35 9.75 -14.66 -13.72
N ASP A 36 9.86 -13.34 -13.58
CA ASP A 36 9.24 -12.38 -14.51
C ASP A 36 10.32 -11.38 -14.98
N SER A 37 10.94 -11.65 -16.12
CA SER A 37 11.99 -10.83 -16.77
C SER A 37 11.46 -9.50 -17.33
N ASN A 38 10.26 -9.08 -16.93
CA ASN A 38 9.67 -7.83 -17.34
C ASN A 38 10.26 -6.67 -16.53
N MET A 39 10.96 -5.78 -17.26
CA MET A 39 11.49 -4.47 -16.83
C MET A 39 10.49 -3.65 -15.99
N THR A 40 9.18 -3.92 -16.11
CA THR A 40 8.09 -3.27 -15.39
C THR A 40 7.96 -3.67 -13.91
N THR A 41 8.35 -4.88 -13.49
CA THR A 41 8.17 -5.31 -12.09
C THR A 41 9.23 -4.69 -11.16
N ALA A 42 10.49 -4.67 -11.58
CA ALA A 42 11.58 -4.09 -10.80
C ALA A 42 11.41 -2.57 -10.59
N ASP A 43 11.00 -1.85 -11.63
CA ASP A 43 10.74 -0.41 -11.54
C ASP A 43 9.57 -0.09 -10.62
N ASN A 44 8.51 -0.89 -10.64
CA ASN A 44 7.38 -0.72 -9.73
C ASN A 44 7.73 -1.02 -8.28
N ILE A 45 8.60 -2.01 -8.03
CA ILE A 45 9.16 -2.28 -6.70
C ILE A 45 9.99 -1.09 -6.20
N LYS A 46 10.86 -0.53 -7.05
CA LYS A 46 11.63 0.66 -6.70
C LYS A 46 10.72 1.84 -6.33
N ARG A 47 9.69 2.11 -7.15
CA ARG A 47 8.67 3.14 -6.86
C ARG A 47 7.90 2.87 -5.57
N SER A 48 7.56 1.60 -5.29
CA SER A 48 6.92 1.18 -4.02
C SER A 48 7.79 1.50 -2.81
N ASN A 49 9.08 1.19 -2.90
CA ASN A 49 10.03 1.43 -1.81
C ASN A 49 10.27 2.93 -1.61
N GLU A 50 10.39 3.71 -2.68
CA GLU A 50 10.48 5.18 -2.62
C GLU A 50 9.25 5.79 -1.96
N PHE A 51 8.05 5.36 -2.36
CA PHE A 51 6.81 5.77 -1.71
C PHE A 51 6.81 5.39 -0.22
N ALA A 52 7.19 4.16 0.12
CA ALA A 52 7.20 3.67 1.49
C ALA A 52 8.12 4.48 2.41
N LEU A 53 9.34 4.78 1.94
CA LEU A 53 10.31 5.58 2.68
C LEU A 53 9.83 7.02 2.84
N LYS A 54 9.30 7.63 1.78
CA LYS A 54 8.75 9.00 1.85
C LYS A 54 7.55 9.06 2.79
N PHE A 55 6.62 8.12 2.68
CA PHE A 55 5.43 8.06 3.53
C PHE A 55 5.80 7.88 5.01
N PHE A 56 6.73 6.96 5.31
CA PHE A 56 7.23 6.78 6.66
C PHE A 56 7.89 8.06 7.21
N TYR A 57 8.72 8.73 6.40
CA TYR A 57 9.36 9.99 6.78
C TYR A 57 8.33 11.09 7.11
N GLU A 58 7.31 11.26 6.27
CA GLU A 58 6.27 12.26 6.51
C GLU A 58 5.44 11.94 7.76
N ILE A 59 5.12 10.67 8.03
CA ILE A 59 4.41 10.28 9.25
C ILE A 59 5.24 10.59 10.51
N ASN A 60 6.51 10.20 10.52
CA ASN A 60 7.38 10.45 11.69
C ASN A 60 7.62 11.95 11.93
N ARG A 61 7.56 12.78 10.88
CA ARG A 61 7.62 14.23 11.02
C ARG A 61 6.34 14.83 11.59
N ALA A 62 5.20 14.28 11.22
CA ALA A 62 3.90 14.75 11.68
C ALA A 62 3.65 14.39 13.15
N ASP A 63 4.16 13.24 13.62
CA ASP A 63 4.02 12.77 14.98
C ASP A 63 5.36 12.30 15.59
N PRO A 64 6.23 13.25 15.99
CA PRO A 64 7.55 12.92 16.50
C PRO A 64 7.48 12.39 17.94
N GLY A 65 8.07 11.21 18.17
CA GLY A 65 8.34 10.69 19.52
C GLY A 65 7.57 9.42 19.89
N ASP A 66 6.62 8.99 19.07
CA ASP A 66 5.90 7.73 19.26
C ASP A 66 6.39 6.64 18.30
N ASN A 67 6.21 5.38 18.71
CA ASN A 67 6.50 4.23 17.86
C ASN A 67 5.55 4.23 16.66
N THR A 68 6.11 4.29 15.45
CA THR A 68 5.33 4.27 14.21
C THR A 68 5.29 2.87 13.61
N PHE A 69 4.09 2.31 13.49
CA PHE A 69 3.82 1.04 12.81
C PHE A 69 2.84 1.24 11.66
N ILE A 70 3.29 1.01 10.42
CA ILE A 70 2.50 1.26 9.22
C ILE A 70 2.75 0.21 8.15
N SER A 71 1.74 -0.04 7.31
CA SER A 71 1.88 -0.79 6.05
C SER A 71 1.79 0.15 4.85
N PRO A 72 2.92 0.56 4.27
CA PRO A 72 2.91 1.39 3.08
C PRO A 72 2.27 0.71 1.87
N PHE A 73 2.38 -0.62 1.77
CA PHE A 73 1.74 -1.39 0.71
C PHE A 73 0.21 -1.24 0.78
N SER A 74 -0.39 -1.50 1.94
CA SER A 74 -1.84 -1.42 2.12
C SER A 74 -2.36 -0.01 1.83
N MET A 75 -1.66 1.03 2.32
CA MET A 75 -2.00 2.42 2.04
C MET A 75 -1.93 2.74 0.54
N ARG A 76 -0.87 2.30 -0.13
CA ARG A 76 -0.70 2.54 -1.57
C ARG A 76 -1.77 1.80 -2.38
N ALA A 77 -2.14 0.57 -1.99
CA ALA A 77 -3.15 -0.24 -2.65
C ALA A 77 -4.55 0.37 -2.53
N VAL A 78 -4.98 0.80 -1.34
CA VAL A 78 -6.31 1.41 -1.17
C VAL A 78 -6.43 2.73 -1.94
N LEU A 79 -5.39 3.56 -1.91
CA LEU A 79 -5.37 4.82 -2.67
C LEU A 79 -5.28 4.59 -4.18
N ALA A 80 -4.66 3.50 -4.64
CA ALA A 80 -4.69 3.10 -6.04
C ALA A 80 -6.10 2.68 -6.50
N MET A 81 -6.90 2.06 -5.63
CA MET A 81 -8.31 1.80 -5.95
C MET A 81 -9.11 3.10 -5.99
N THR A 82 -8.89 4.01 -5.03
CA THR A 82 -9.54 5.33 -5.03
C THR A 82 -9.18 6.14 -6.28
N LEU A 83 -7.94 6.00 -6.78
CA LEU A 83 -7.47 6.65 -8.00
C LEU A 83 -8.32 6.28 -9.22
N ASN A 84 -8.84 5.06 -9.31
CA ASN A 84 -9.70 4.64 -10.43
C ASN A 84 -11.00 5.45 -10.49
N GLY A 85 -11.50 5.96 -9.36
CA GLY A 85 -12.66 6.84 -9.29
C GLY A 85 -12.34 8.33 -9.43
N ALA A 86 -11.07 8.72 -9.43
CA ALA A 86 -10.64 10.10 -9.54
C ALA A 86 -10.54 10.55 -11.02
N ASN A 87 -10.72 11.85 -11.27
CA ASN A 87 -10.54 12.44 -12.60
C ASN A 87 -9.87 13.83 -12.52
N GLY A 88 -9.36 14.30 -13.66
CA GLY A 88 -8.77 15.63 -13.81
C GLY A 88 -7.63 15.91 -12.81
N PRO A 89 -7.55 17.13 -12.23
CA PRO A 89 -6.48 17.52 -11.32
C PRO A 89 -6.30 16.59 -10.11
N THR A 90 -7.41 16.09 -9.54
CA THR A 90 -7.39 15.18 -8.39
C THR A 90 -6.67 13.88 -8.74
N LYS A 91 -6.92 13.33 -9.95
CA LYS A 91 -6.25 12.12 -10.43
C LYS A 91 -4.75 12.36 -10.59
N GLU A 92 -4.36 13.49 -11.18
CA GLU A 92 -2.96 13.83 -11.40
C GLU A 92 -2.17 14.02 -10.09
N GLU A 93 -2.75 14.70 -9.10
CA GLU A 93 -2.13 14.86 -7.79
C GLU A 93 -1.97 13.51 -7.07
N MET A 94 -2.99 12.65 -7.11
CA MET A 94 -2.90 11.31 -6.55
C MET A 94 -1.81 10.48 -7.22
N ARG A 95 -1.70 10.53 -8.56
CA ARG A 95 -0.65 9.82 -9.32
C ARG A 95 0.74 10.29 -8.95
N ALA A 96 0.92 11.60 -8.77
CA ALA A 96 2.19 12.18 -8.33
C ALA A 96 2.54 11.75 -6.90
N ALA A 97 1.59 11.85 -5.97
CA ALA A 97 1.79 11.49 -4.57
C ALA A 97 2.13 9.99 -4.39
N LEU A 98 1.46 9.12 -5.14
CA LEU A 98 1.64 7.67 -5.10
C LEU A 98 2.84 7.17 -5.93
N GLY A 99 3.57 8.07 -6.62
CA GLY A 99 4.77 7.71 -7.39
C GLY A 99 4.49 6.91 -8.65
N PHE A 100 3.28 6.99 -9.21
CA PHE A 100 2.91 6.26 -10.44
C PHE A 100 3.47 6.90 -11.71
N GLY A 101 3.83 8.19 -11.67
CA GLY A 101 4.43 8.88 -12.82
C GLY A 101 3.55 8.78 -14.07
N GLY A 102 4.13 8.34 -15.20
CA GLY A 102 3.43 8.19 -16.49
C GLY A 102 2.77 6.82 -16.74
N LEU A 103 2.61 5.96 -15.73
CA LEU A 103 2.01 4.62 -15.92
C LEU A 103 0.53 4.70 -16.30
N SER A 104 0.05 3.90 -17.25
CA SER A 104 -1.40 3.81 -17.49
C SER A 104 -2.13 3.24 -16.27
N ASP A 105 -3.43 3.52 -16.14
CA ASP A 105 -4.25 2.97 -15.05
C ASP A 105 -4.28 1.43 -15.11
N ASP A 106 -4.33 0.86 -16.31
CA ASP A 106 -4.23 -0.59 -16.52
C ASP A 106 -2.90 -1.16 -15.99
N ALA A 107 -1.79 -0.46 -16.20
CA ALA A 107 -0.50 -0.90 -15.69
C ALA A 107 -0.46 -0.88 -14.15
N ILE A 108 -1.07 0.15 -13.54
CA ILE A 108 -1.19 0.27 -12.08
C ILE A 108 -2.07 -0.85 -11.52
N ASN A 109 -3.26 -1.06 -12.10
CA ASN A 109 -4.21 -2.08 -11.67
C ASN A 109 -3.64 -3.50 -11.82
N ASN A 110 -2.99 -3.79 -12.95
CA ASN A 110 -2.32 -5.09 -13.16
C ASN A 110 -1.17 -5.32 -12.16
N TYR A 111 -0.40 -4.28 -11.84
CA TYR A 111 0.65 -4.39 -10.82
C TYR A 111 0.07 -4.78 -9.45
N PHE A 112 -0.96 -4.06 -8.97
CA PHE A 112 -1.58 -4.37 -7.69
C PHE A 112 -2.28 -5.74 -7.67
N GLN A 113 -2.90 -6.14 -8.77
CA GLN A 113 -3.48 -7.49 -8.87
C GLN A 113 -2.40 -8.58 -8.76
N LYS A 114 -1.28 -8.43 -9.47
CA LYS A 114 -0.18 -9.41 -9.45
C LYS A 114 0.45 -9.51 -8.06
N ILE A 115 0.78 -8.38 -7.44
CA ILE A 115 1.47 -8.39 -6.15
C ILE A 115 0.57 -8.83 -5.01
N THR A 116 -0.73 -8.49 -5.01
CA THR A 116 -1.69 -9.02 -4.02
C THR A 116 -1.78 -10.54 -4.10
N LYS A 117 -1.95 -11.08 -5.33
CA LYS A 117 -1.95 -12.53 -5.54
C LYS A 117 -0.64 -13.19 -5.11
N ALA A 118 0.50 -12.57 -5.41
CA ALA A 118 1.79 -13.08 -4.96
C ALA A 118 1.83 -13.14 -3.43
N LEU A 119 1.53 -12.02 -2.75
CA LEU A 119 1.54 -11.90 -1.30
C LEU A 119 0.65 -12.94 -0.60
N GLU A 120 -0.57 -13.16 -1.10
CA GLU A 120 -1.50 -14.16 -0.55
C GLU A 120 -1.02 -15.61 -0.69
N ASN A 121 -0.15 -15.90 -1.68
CA ASN A 121 0.25 -17.26 -2.03
C ASN A 121 1.76 -17.54 -1.81
N THR A 122 2.49 -16.60 -1.21
CA THR A 122 3.96 -16.65 -1.18
C THR A 122 4.50 -17.70 -0.19
N ASP A 123 3.96 -17.79 1.03
CA ASP A 123 4.42 -18.75 2.03
C ASP A 123 3.20 -19.33 2.78
N PRO A 124 2.93 -20.64 2.68
CA PRO A 124 1.79 -21.26 3.35
C PRO A 124 1.90 -21.25 4.89
N LYS A 125 3.04 -20.89 5.46
CA LYS A 125 3.24 -20.71 6.91
C LYS A 125 2.95 -19.29 7.38
N VAL A 126 2.80 -18.34 6.46
CA VAL A 126 2.51 -16.94 6.76
C VAL A 126 1.04 -16.69 6.51
N GLU A 127 0.31 -16.30 7.56
CA GLU A 127 -1.03 -15.79 7.40
C GLU A 127 -0.96 -14.30 7.04
N LEU A 128 -1.34 -13.95 5.81
CA LEU A 128 -1.42 -12.58 5.34
C LEU A 128 -2.82 -12.32 4.75
N ASN A 129 -3.56 -11.45 5.43
CA ASN A 129 -4.91 -11.08 5.02
C ASN A 129 -4.90 -9.65 4.44
N ILE A 130 -5.24 -9.51 3.16
CA ILE A 130 -5.37 -8.21 2.48
C ILE A 130 -6.86 -7.94 2.28
N ALA A 131 -7.41 -7.00 3.05
CA ALA A 131 -8.82 -6.62 2.97
C ALA A 131 -8.93 -5.11 2.78
N ASN A 132 -9.59 -4.69 1.70
CA ASN A 132 -9.91 -3.29 1.46
C ASN A 132 -11.41 -3.12 1.22
N SER A 133 -11.96 -2.00 1.69
CA SER A 133 -13.38 -1.66 1.54
C SER A 133 -13.53 -0.17 1.24
N VAL A 134 -14.47 0.18 0.37
CA VAL A 134 -14.88 1.57 0.13
C VAL A 134 -16.33 1.71 0.58
N TRP A 135 -16.60 2.76 1.36
CA TRP A 135 -17.92 3.07 1.88
C TRP A 135 -18.37 4.41 1.28
N MET A 136 -19.56 4.42 0.69
CA MET A 136 -20.11 5.60 0.03
C MET A 136 -21.45 6.00 0.64
N LEU A 137 -21.87 7.23 0.40
CA LEU A 137 -23.21 7.70 0.72
C LEU A 137 -24.23 6.85 -0.03
N THR A 138 -25.31 6.46 0.64
CA THR A 138 -26.32 5.52 0.10
C THR A 138 -26.92 5.98 -1.23
N ASP A 139 -27.04 7.29 -1.43
CA ASP A 139 -27.68 7.87 -2.60
C ASP A 139 -26.67 8.41 -3.64
N ALA A 140 -25.37 8.19 -3.43
CA ALA A 140 -24.35 8.57 -4.40
C ALA A 140 -24.24 7.51 -5.51
N PRO A 141 -24.25 7.91 -6.81
CA PRO A 141 -24.08 6.96 -7.90
C PRO A 141 -22.66 6.38 -7.92
N PHE A 142 -22.54 5.07 -8.19
CA PHE A 142 -21.27 4.42 -8.50
C PHE A 142 -21.06 4.41 -10.01
N ASN A 143 -19.90 4.89 -10.46
CA ASN A 143 -19.53 4.96 -11.87
C ASN A 143 -18.70 3.75 -12.29
#